data_AF-A0A7S1Q056-F1
#
_entry.id   AF-A0A7S1Q056-F1
#
_cell.length_a   1.000
_cell.length_b   1.000
_cell.length_c   1.000
_cell.angle_alpha   90.00
_cell.angle_beta   90.00
_cell.angle_gamma   90.00
#
_symmetry.space_group_name_H-M   'P 1'
#
loop_
_entity.id
_entity.type
_entity.pdbx_description
1 polymer ?
#
loop_
_entity_poly.entity_id
_entity_poly.type
_entity_poly.pdbx_seq_one_letter_code
_entity_poly.pdbx_strand_id
1 'polypeptide(L)'
;ARTVTNCADFGERLAVPFPGSAQLAGQTLQVRVFDARGLQSAIRGDPLIGEAALQLAEVDLGESKAWTLQLHRRDKRNQGRLHVRVGVAASDGDYSALANAADRPLAELARALAHVLSQPSGVDTLMETRPKLRDLHEEEEARLRQLLRGLVARLGQDAELSCGLSDEVALVRLARTARAARQ
;
A
#
# COMPACT_ATOMS: atom_id res chain seq x y z
N ALA A 1 -43.83 -2.21 9.55
CA ALA A 1 -43.17 -0.95 9.12
C ALA A 1 -41.86 -1.33 8.43
N ARG A 2 -41.61 -0.89 7.19
CA ARG A 2 -40.34 -1.10 6.50
C ARG A 2 -39.36 -0.03 6.97
N THR A 3 -38.32 -0.44 7.68
CA THR A 3 -37.19 0.42 8.02
C THR A 3 -36.45 0.73 6.72
N VAL A 4 -36.60 1.95 6.20
CA VAL A 4 -35.81 2.41 5.06
C VAL A 4 -34.42 2.74 5.58
N THR A 5 -33.47 1.84 5.35
CA THR A 5 -32.06 2.10 5.64
C THR A 5 -31.50 2.96 4.53
N ASN A 6 -31.28 4.25 4.78
CA ASN A 6 -30.63 5.17 3.84
C ASN A 6 -29.14 4.81 3.73
N CYS A 7 -28.81 3.84 2.88
CA CYS A 7 -27.45 3.45 2.54
C CYS A 7 -27.16 3.84 1.09
N ALA A 8 -26.00 4.46 0.87
CA ALA A 8 -25.43 4.65 -0.46
C ALA A 8 -24.25 3.68 -0.63
N ASP A 9 -24.13 3.08 -1.80
CA ASP A 9 -22.98 2.25 -2.17
C ASP A 9 -22.09 3.04 -3.14
N PHE A 10 -20.81 3.11 -2.82
CA PHE A 10 -19.79 3.76 -3.62
C PHE A 10 -18.87 2.65 -4.12
N GLY A 11 -19.19 2.09 -5.29
CA GLY A 11 -18.44 0.98 -5.91
C GLY A 11 -17.10 1.40 -6.52
N GLU A 12 -16.60 2.59 -6.21
CA GLU A 12 -15.41 3.18 -6.80
C GLU A 12 -14.14 2.72 -6.07
N ARG A 13 -13.04 2.61 -6.83
CA ARG A 13 -11.71 2.34 -6.28
C ARG A 13 -10.84 3.56 -6.53
N LEU A 14 -10.25 4.09 -5.47
CA LEU A 14 -9.28 5.18 -5.53
C LEU A 14 -7.89 4.59 -5.27
N ALA A 15 -6.99 4.81 -6.22
CA ALA A 15 -5.58 4.44 -6.07
C ALA A 15 -4.75 5.72 -5.92
N VAL A 16 -3.88 5.74 -4.91
CA VAL A 16 -2.94 6.84 -4.68
C VAL A 16 -1.52 6.29 -4.72
N PRO A 17 -0.54 7.01 -5.30
CA PRO A 17 0.85 6.60 -5.26
C PRO A 17 1.31 6.37 -3.82
N PHE A 18 1.96 5.24 -3.59
CA PHE A 18 2.41 4.82 -2.28
C PHE A 18 3.93 4.87 -2.20
N PRO A 19 4.52 5.72 -1.33
CA PRO A 19 5.96 5.93 -1.33
C PRO A 19 6.73 4.90 -0.47
N GLY A 20 6.06 3.83 -0.01
CA GLY A 20 6.65 2.75 0.78
C GLY A 20 6.22 2.74 2.25
N SER A 21 6.32 1.58 2.88
CA SER A 21 5.85 1.34 4.25
C SER A 21 6.56 2.16 5.33
N ALA A 22 7.83 2.48 5.14
CA ALA A 22 8.60 3.31 6.07
C ALA A 22 8.05 4.74 6.20
N GLN A 23 7.34 5.24 5.19
CA GLN A 23 6.84 6.61 5.15
C GLN A 23 5.39 6.74 5.65
N LEU A 24 4.72 5.61 5.95
CA LEU A 24 3.35 5.60 6.49
C LEU A 24 3.24 6.09 7.92
N ALA A 25 4.35 6.08 8.67
CA ALA A 25 4.37 6.52 10.05
C ALA A 25 3.88 7.98 10.13
N GLY A 26 2.76 8.20 10.84
CA GLY A 26 2.15 9.52 11.00
C GLY A 26 1.25 9.98 9.84
N GLN A 27 0.99 9.14 8.82
CA GLN A 27 0.03 9.48 7.77
C GLN A 27 -1.41 9.14 8.16
N THR A 28 -2.34 10.01 7.76
CA THR A 28 -3.78 9.88 8.00
C THR A 28 -4.53 9.89 6.68
N LEU A 29 -5.35 8.89 6.44
CA LEU A 29 -6.35 8.94 5.38
C LEU A 29 -7.56 9.75 5.89
N GLN A 30 -7.78 10.92 5.31
CA GLN A 30 -8.97 11.73 5.59
C GLN A 30 -10.01 11.53 4.49
N VAL A 31 -11.24 11.23 4.90
CA VAL A 31 -12.38 11.08 3.98
C VAL A 31 -13.45 12.07 4.36
N ARG A 32 -13.95 12.81 3.37
CA ARG A 32 -15.02 13.79 3.52
C ARG A 32 -16.17 13.39 2.61
N VAL A 33 -17.35 13.24 3.16
CA VAL A 33 -18.55 12.80 2.44
C VAL A 33 -19.44 14.01 2.20
N PHE A 34 -19.75 14.26 0.94
CA PHE A 34 -20.57 15.38 0.51
C PHE A 34 -21.90 14.90 -0.05
N ASP A 35 -22.95 15.69 0.15
CA ASP A 35 -24.24 15.46 -0.50
C ASP A 35 -24.15 15.89 -1.97
N ALA A 36 -24.43 14.97 -2.90
CA ALA A 36 -24.28 15.16 -4.35
C ALA A 36 -25.34 16.09 -4.99
N ARG A 37 -26.12 16.82 -4.19
CA ARG A 37 -27.04 17.86 -4.68
C ARG A 37 -26.21 18.99 -5.30
N GLY A 38 -26.21 19.10 -6.64
CA GLY A 38 -25.43 20.06 -7.44
C GLY A 38 -25.62 21.56 -7.08
N LEU A 39 -25.94 22.43 -8.06
CA LEU A 39 -26.04 23.89 -7.87
C LEU A 39 -26.99 24.36 -6.73
N GLN A 40 -27.86 23.49 -6.21
CA GLN A 40 -28.75 23.79 -5.08
C GLN A 40 -28.05 23.85 -3.72
N SER A 41 -26.85 23.28 -3.58
CA SER A 41 -26.05 23.36 -2.34
C SER A 41 -25.59 24.80 -2.06
N ALA A 42 -25.25 25.57 -3.10
CA ALA A 42 -24.81 26.96 -2.98
C ALA A 42 -25.85 27.89 -2.33
N ILE A 43 -27.14 27.55 -2.39
CA ILE A 43 -28.24 28.37 -1.85
C ILE A 43 -28.61 27.94 -0.41
N ARG A 44 -28.23 26.73 0.03
CA ARG A 44 -28.71 26.11 1.30
C ARG A 44 -27.63 25.78 2.33
N GLY A 45 -26.35 25.99 2.03
CA GLY A 45 -25.25 25.88 3.01
C GLY A 45 -24.24 24.77 2.71
N ASP A 46 -23.37 24.48 3.68
CA ASP A 46 -22.26 23.52 3.54
C ASP A 46 -22.75 22.09 3.21
N PRO A 47 -22.41 21.53 2.02
CA PRO A 47 -22.83 20.21 1.57
C PRO A 47 -22.13 19.05 2.28
N LEU A 48 -21.22 19.31 3.22
CA LEU A 48 -20.55 18.29 4.00
C LEU A 48 -21.54 17.53 4.92
N ILE A 49 -21.69 16.23 4.64
CA ILE A 49 -22.41 15.29 5.50
C ILE A 49 -21.57 14.99 6.73
N GLY A 50 -20.28 14.66 6.54
CA GLY A 50 -19.33 14.46 7.63
C GLY A 50 -17.94 14.06 7.15
N GLU A 51 -17.02 13.99 8.09
CA GLU A 51 -15.61 13.66 7.89
C GLU A 51 -15.18 12.51 8.81
N ALA A 52 -14.24 11.71 8.33
CA ALA A 52 -13.59 10.65 9.08
C ALA A 52 -12.09 10.63 8.78
N ALA A 53 -11.33 10.09 9.74
CA ALA A 53 -9.89 9.93 9.65
C ALA A 53 -9.51 8.50 10.02
N LEU A 54 -8.57 7.91 9.28
CA LEU A 54 -7.98 6.61 9.56
C LEU A 54 -6.46 6.77 9.66
N GLN A 55 -5.89 6.42 10.81
CA GLN A 55 -4.44 6.43 11.00
C GLN A 55 -3.82 5.22 10.31
N LEU A 56 -3.04 5.48 9.26
CA LEU A 56 -2.50 4.42 8.41
C LEU A 56 -1.40 3.61 9.12
N ALA A 57 -0.71 4.22 10.08
CA ALA A 57 0.33 3.55 10.88
C ALA A 57 -0.22 2.50 11.87
N GLU A 58 -1.49 2.63 12.27
CA GLU A 58 -2.15 1.72 13.22
C GLU A 58 -2.88 0.57 12.51
N VAL A 59 -2.88 0.59 11.18
CA VAL A 59 -3.61 -0.34 10.34
C VAL A 59 -2.63 -1.26 9.65
N ASP A 60 -2.89 -2.56 9.73
CA ASP A 60 -2.25 -3.51 8.83
C ASP A 60 -2.82 -3.34 7.42
N LEU A 61 -2.04 -2.67 6.57
CA LEU A 61 -2.38 -2.34 5.20
C LEU A 61 -1.97 -3.43 4.20
N GLY A 62 -1.45 -4.58 4.64
CA GLY A 62 -0.98 -5.64 3.74
C GLY A 62 -2.07 -6.11 2.80
N GLU A 63 -3.11 -6.71 3.37
CA GLU A 63 -4.32 -7.05 2.63
C GLU A 63 -5.34 -5.92 2.68
N SER A 64 -6.18 -5.82 1.64
CA SER A 64 -7.29 -4.88 1.62
C SER A 64 -8.34 -5.25 2.68
N LYS A 65 -8.29 -4.57 3.82
CA LYS A 65 -9.17 -4.80 4.97
C LYS A 65 -10.32 -3.79 4.99
N ALA A 66 -11.49 -4.26 5.40
CA ALA A 66 -12.69 -3.43 5.54
C ALA A 66 -12.68 -2.70 6.89
N TRP A 67 -12.94 -1.40 6.86
CA TRP A 67 -13.00 -0.49 7.99
C TRP A 67 -14.34 0.20 8.05
N THR A 68 -14.86 0.38 9.27
CA THR A 68 -16.07 1.17 9.51
C THR A 68 -15.69 2.43 10.26
N LEU A 69 -15.75 3.56 9.57
CA LEU A 69 -15.41 4.87 10.10
C LEU A 69 -16.69 5.61 10.52
N GLN A 70 -16.67 6.24 11.69
CA GLN A 70 -17.75 7.11 12.13
C GLN A 70 -17.57 8.49 11.50
N LEU A 71 -18.63 9.03 10.91
CA LEU A 71 -18.61 10.36 10.31
C LEU A 71 -18.96 11.40 11.37
N HIS A 72 -18.09 12.39 11.52
CA HIS A 72 -18.26 13.49 12.45
C HIS A 72 -18.39 14.81 11.69
N ARG A 73 -18.98 15.82 12.32
CA ARG A 73 -19.02 17.19 11.82
C ARG A 73 -18.68 18.10 12.99
N ARG A 74 -17.95 19.19 12.75
CA ARG A 74 -17.48 20.11 13.81
C ARG A 74 -18.54 20.51 14.84
N ASP A 75 -19.80 20.57 14.41
CA ASP A 75 -20.92 21.12 15.19
C ASP A 75 -21.99 20.07 15.57
N LYS A 76 -21.81 18.80 15.17
CA LYS A 76 -22.83 17.75 15.39
C LYS A 76 -22.22 16.44 15.88
N ARG A 77 -23.00 15.69 16.68
CA ARG A 77 -22.72 14.29 17.01
C ARG A 77 -22.83 13.42 15.74
N ASN A 78 -22.26 12.22 15.78
CA ASN A 78 -22.24 11.18 14.73
C ASN A 78 -23.28 11.37 13.59
N GLN A 79 -22.80 11.56 12.37
CA GLN A 79 -23.59 11.79 11.15
C GLN A 79 -23.84 10.51 10.33
N GLY A 80 -23.30 9.37 10.76
CA GLY A 80 -23.42 8.09 10.08
C GLY A 80 -22.13 7.30 10.07
N ARG A 81 -22.11 6.22 9.29
CA ARG A 81 -20.96 5.33 9.14
C ARG A 81 -20.54 5.27 7.68
N LEU A 82 -19.23 5.26 7.46
CA LEU A 82 -18.61 5.02 6.17
C LEU A 82 -17.90 3.68 6.24
N HIS A 83 -18.22 2.77 5.31
CA HIS A 83 -17.50 1.52 5.13
C HIS A 83 -16.49 1.69 4.00
N VAL A 84 -15.20 1.50 4.28
CA VAL A 84 -14.12 1.59 3.27
C VAL A 84 -13.28 0.32 3.30
N ARG A 85 -12.66 -0.04 2.16
CA ARG A 85 -11.60 -1.05 2.14
C ARG A 85 -10.30 -0.37 1.80
N VAL A 86 -9.29 -0.56 2.63
CA VAL A 86 -7.98 0.11 2.50
C VAL A 86 -6.90 -0.97 2.54
N GLY A 87 -5.95 -0.88 1.63
CA GLY A 87 -4.78 -1.75 1.55
C GLY A 87 -3.76 -1.18 0.59
N VAL A 88 -2.54 -1.70 0.65
CA VAL A 88 -1.43 -1.38 -0.23
C VAL A 88 -1.19 -2.58 -1.14
N ALA A 89 -1.29 -2.38 -2.44
CA ALA A 89 -1.01 -3.40 -3.43
C ALA A 89 -0.08 -2.81 -4.50
N ALA A 90 0.83 -3.64 -5.02
CA ALA A 90 1.50 -3.35 -6.28
C ALA A 90 0.47 -3.32 -7.41
N SER A 91 0.79 -2.60 -8.48
CA SER A 91 -0.14 -2.45 -9.60
C SER A 91 -0.31 -3.77 -10.35
N ASP A 92 -1.43 -3.94 -11.06
CA ASP A 92 -1.62 -5.07 -11.98
C ASP A 92 -0.50 -5.15 -13.03
N GLY A 93 0.09 -4.00 -13.38
CA GLY A 93 1.25 -3.90 -14.25
C GLY A 93 2.50 -4.56 -13.66
N ASP A 94 2.75 -4.40 -12.36
CA ASP A 94 3.88 -5.03 -11.69
C ASP A 94 3.73 -6.56 -11.67
N TYR A 95 2.54 -7.07 -11.32
CA TYR A 95 2.27 -8.50 -11.35
C TYR A 95 2.35 -9.07 -12.77
N SER A 96 1.85 -8.35 -13.77
CA SER A 96 1.95 -8.74 -15.17
C SER A 96 3.38 -8.76 -15.68
N ALA A 97 4.22 -7.80 -15.27
CA ALA A 97 5.64 -7.81 -15.59
C ALA A 97 6.33 -9.06 -15.03
N LEU A 98 6.06 -9.42 -13.77
CA LEU A 98 6.61 -10.63 -13.15
C LEU A 98 6.10 -11.93 -13.80
N ALA A 99 4.81 -11.97 -14.18
CA ALA A 99 4.23 -13.13 -14.85
C ALA A 99 4.84 -13.39 -16.25
N ASN A 100 5.27 -12.32 -16.93
CA ASN A 100 5.87 -12.37 -18.26
C ASN A 100 7.39 -12.13 -18.22
N ALA A 101 8.07 -12.63 -17.18
CA ALA A 101 9.47 -12.29 -16.92
C ALA A 101 10.44 -12.62 -18.06
N ALA A 102 10.14 -13.60 -18.91
CA ALA A 102 11.00 -13.96 -20.04
C ALA A 102 11.08 -12.86 -21.12
N ASP A 103 10.04 -12.03 -21.23
CA ASP A 103 9.87 -11.05 -22.31
C ASP A 103 10.05 -9.60 -21.84
N ARG A 104 10.58 -9.40 -20.62
CA ARG A 104 10.65 -8.09 -19.98
C ARG A 104 12.09 -7.70 -19.63
N PRO A 105 12.47 -6.43 -19.80
CA PRO A 105 13.77 -5.93 -19.37
C PRO A 105 14.01 -6.17 -17.88
N LEU A 106 15.25 -6.48 -17.51
CA LEU A 106 15.64 -6.76 -16.13
C LEU A 106 15.31 -5.61 -15.19
N ALA A 107 15.46 -4.36 -15.65
CA ALA A 107 15.13 -3.17 -14.86
C ALA A 107 13.63 -3.11 -14.52
N GLU A 108 12.75 -3.45 -15.46
CA GLU A 108 11.30 -3.49 -15.25
C GLU A 108 10.93 -4.58 -14.24
N LEU A 109 11.56 -5.75 -14.36
CA LEU A 109 11.36 -6.86 -13.43
C LEU A 109 11.86 -6.57 -12.03
N ALA A 110 13.03 -5.97 -11.89
CA ALA A 110 13.57 -5.58 -10.61
C ALA A 110 12.66 -4.55 -9.90
N ARG A 111 12.10 -3.61 -10.66
CA ARG A 111 11.14 -2.62 -10.15
C ARG A 111 9.84 -3.28 -9.72
N ALA A 112 9.25 -4.11 -10.58
CA ALA A 112 8.02 -4.83 -10.26
C ALA A 112 8.19 -5.72 -9.02
N LEU A 113 9.33 -6.43 -8.91
CA LEU A 113 9.68 -7.22 -7.75
C LEU A 113 9.81 -6.34 -6.50
N ALA A 114 10.51 -5.20 -6.60
CA ALA A 114 10.64 -4.27 -5.49
C ALA A 114 9.28 -3.73 -5.01
N HIS A 115 8.37 -3.41 -5.92
CA HIS A 115 7.02 -2.98 -5.59
C HIS A 115 6.22 -4.07 -4.87
N VAL A 116 6.26 -5.30 -5.37
CA VAL A 116 5.59 -6.44 -4.72
C VAL A 116 6.16 -6.70 -3.34
N LEU A 117 7.48 -6.70 -3.19
CA LEU A 117 8.14 -6.93 -1.90
C LEU A 117 7.98 -5.75 -0.91
N SER A 118 7.73 -4.54 -1.40
CA SER A 118 7.51 -3.35 -0.57
C SER A 118 6.10 -3.30 0.03
N GLN A 119 5.20 -4.20 -0.40
CA GLN A 119 3.91 -4.38 0.27
C GLN A 119 4.11 -4.79 1.73
N PRO A 120 3.17 -4.46 2.64
CA PRO A 120 3.35 -4.75 4.06
C PRO A 120 3.65 -6.23 4.39
N SER A 121 3.08 -7.17 3.62
CA SER A 121 3.32 -8.62 3.76
C SER A 121 4.48 -9.15 2.89
N GLY A 122 5.10 -8.33 2.04
CA GLY A 122 6.09 -8.79 1.06
C GLY A 122 7.33 -9.43 1.71
N VAL A 123 7.78 -8.91 2.84
CA VAL A 123 8.88 -9.51 3.61
C VAL A 123 8.46 -10.79 4.30
N ASP A 124 7.23 -10.89 4.78
CA ASP A 124 6.74 -12.12 5.40
C ASP A 124 6.63 -13.24 4.35
N THR A 125 6.23 -12.94 3.12
CA THR A 125 6.29 -13.88 1.99
C THR A 125 7.72 -14.39 1.73
N LEU A 126 8.74 -13.51 1.80
CA LEU A 126 10.15 -13.94 1.71
C LEU A 126 10.56 -14.84 2.87
N MET A 127 10.08 -14.54 4.08
CA MET A 127 10.35 -15.34 5.28
C MET A 127 9.69 -16.72 5.21
N GLU A 128 8.51 -16.83 4.62
CA GLU A 128 7.78 -18.09 4.45
C GLU A 128 8.36 -18.97 3.33
N THR A 129 8.83 -18.35 2.25
CA THR A 129 9.42 -19.05 1.10
C THR A 129 10.88 -19.48 1.32
N ARG A 130 11.51 -19.05 2.41
CA ARG A 130 12.90 -19.41 2.69
C ARG A 130 13.05 -20.92 2.92
N PRO A 131 14.15 -21.53 2.47
CA PRO A 131 14.49 -22.89 2.86
C PRO A 131 14.61 -23.01 4.40
N LYS A 132 13.86 -23.92 5.01
CA LYS A 132 13.92 -24.20 6.46
C LYS A 132 15.16 -25.02 6.82
N LEU A 133 16.35 -24.44 6.60
CA LEU A 133 17.63 -25.10 6.87
C LEU A 133 17.93 -25.19 8.36
N ARG A 134 17.38 -24.27 9.16
CA ARG A 134 17.52 -24.21 10.61
C ARG A 134 16.35 -23.43 11.20
N ASP A 135 15.85 -23.88 12.35
CA ASP A 135 14.91 -23.10 13.16
C ASP A 135 15.64 -21.89 13.73
N LEU A 136 15.18 -20.68 13.38
CA LEU A 136 15.70 -19.44 13.96
C LEU A 136 14.98 -19.17 15.28
N HIS A 137 15.71 -18.63 16.24
CA HIS A 137 15.08 -18.04 17.42
C HIS A 137 14.32 -16.76 17.05
N GLU A 138 13.33 -16.36 17.87
CA GLU A 138 12.48 -15.18 17.61
C GLU A 138 13.29 -13.90 17.39
N GLU A 139 14.37 -13.69 18.15
CA GLU A 139 15.25 -12.52 18.01
C GLU A 139 16.00 -12.52 16.67
N GLU A 140 16.49 -13.68 16.23
CA GLU A 140 17.17 -13.85 14.94
C GLU A 140 16.19 -13.62 13.79
N GLU A 141 14.95 -14.08 13.94
CA GLU A 141 13.89 -13.90 12.98
C GLU A 141 13.49 -12.41 12.85
N ALA A 142 13.33 -11.71 13.96
CA ALA A 142 13.07 -10.28 13.98
C ALA A 142 14.21 -9.48 13.32
N ARG A 143 15.46 -9.83 13.61
CA ARG A 143 16.64 -9.22 12.99
C ARG A 143 16.68 -9.47 11.48
N LEU A 144 16.39 -10.70 11.04
CA LEU A 144 16.33 -11.04 9.62
C LEU A 144 15.22 -10.26 8.90
N ARG A 145 14.03 -10.15 9.49
CA ARG A 145 12.95 -9.31 8.93
C ARG A 145 13.39 -7.86 8.75
N GLN A 146 14.07 -7.28 9.74
CA GLN A 146 14.57 -5.90 9.66
C GLN A 146 15.61 -5.75 8.54
N LEU A 147 16.52 -6.72 8.40
CA LEU A 147 17.51 -6.74 7.32
C LEU A 147 16.83 -6.84 5.95
N LEU A 148 15.88 -7.75 5.78
CA LEU A 148 15.11 -7.90 4.54
C LEU A 148 14.35 -6.62 4.17
N ARG A 149 13.70 -5.95 5.13
CA ARG A 149 13.06 -4.64 4.90
C ARG A 149 14.05 -3.61 4.37
N GLY A 150 15.25 -3.53 4.95
CA GLY A 150 16.31 -2.65 4.48
C GLY A 150 16.78 -2.97 3.06
N LEU A 151 16.90 -4.27 2.73
CA LEU A 151 17.29 -4.73 1.40
C LEU A 151 16.20 -4.44 0.35
N VAL A 152 14.94 -4.67 0.67
CA VAL A 152 13.80 -4.37 -0.22
C VAL A 152 13.75 -2.88 -0.52
N ALA A 153 13.91 -2.03 0.50
CA ALA A 153 13.94 -0.58 0.30
C ALA A 153 15.09 -0.14 -0.62
N ARG A 154 16.29 -0.73 -0.45
CA ARG A 154 17.44 -0.44 -1.30
C ARG A 154 17.25 -0.97 -2.73
N LEU A 155 16.69 -2.17 -2.88
CA LEU A 155 16.33 -2.74 -4.18
C LEU A 155 15.36 -1.82 -4.93
N GLY A 156 14.35 -1.27 -4.25
CA GLY A 156 13.43 -0.30 -4.86
C GLY A 156 14.15 0.95 -5.38
N GLN A 157 15.04 1.54 -4.58
CA GLN A 157 15.84 2.69 -5.01
C GLN A 157 16.72 2.36 -6.22
N ASP A 158 17.42 1.22 -6.19
CA ASP A 158 18.31 0.81 -7.28
C ASP A 158 17.54 0.43 -8.56
N ALA A 159 16.33 -0.13 -8.43
CA ALA A 159 15.46 -0.47 -9.54
C ALA A 159 14.89 0.79 -10.22
N GLU A 160 14.45 1.77 -9.45
CA GLU A 160 14.00 3.08 -9.98
C GLU A 160 15.13 3.79 -10.75
N LEU A 161 16.35 3.78 -10.20
CA LEU A 161 17.52 4.36 -10.87
C LEU A 161 17.96 3.56 -12.11
N SER A 162 17.50 2.32 -12.24
CA SER A 162 17.78 1.45 -13.39
C SER A 162 16.72 1.57 -14.48
N CYS A 163 15.61 2.27 -14.23
CA CYS A 163 14.52 2.40 -15.19
C CYS A 163 14.99 3.10 -16.46
N GLY A 164 14.79 2.45 -17.62
CA GLY A 164 15.22 2.94 -18.93
C GLY A 164 16.69 2.67 -19.28
N LEU A 165 17.44 1.98 -18.41
CA LEU A 165 18.80 1.51 -18.73
C LEU A 165 18.77 0.17 -19.47
N SER A 166 19.87 -0.19 -20.11
CA SER A 166 20.04 -1.53 -20.67
C SER A 166 20.20 -2.59 -19.56
N ASP A 167 19.91 -3.84 -19.91
CA ASP A 167 19.96 -4.95 -18.95
C ASP A 167 21.37 -5.17 -18.38
N GLU A 168 22.44 -4.95 -19.16
CA GLU A 168 23.81 -5.08 -18.63
C GLU A 168 24.09 -4.05 -17.53
N VAL A 169 23.64 -2.81 -17.72
CA VAL A 169 23.84 -1.73 -16.75
C VAL A 169 22.97 -1.96 -15.52
N ALA A 170 21.71 -2.36 -15.71
CA ALA A 170 20.80 -2.73 -14.63
C ALA A 170 21.38 -3.89 -13.81
N LEU A 171 21.91 -4.93 -14.46
CA LEU A 171 22.52 -6.08 -13.80
C LEU A 171 23.71 -5.67 -12.94
N VAL A 172 24.60 -4.81 -13.46
CA VAL A 172 25.76 -4.32 -12.69
C VAL A 172 25.34 -3.55 -11.45
N ARG A 173 24.26 -2.76 -11.52
CA ARG A 173 23.71 -2.03 -10.37
C ARG A 173 23.11 -2.99 -9.35
N LEU A 174 22.18 -3.84 -9.78
CA LEU A 174 21.47 -4.80 -8.92
C LEU A 174 22.43 -5.80 -8.25
N ALA A 175 23.51 -6.18 -8.95
CA ALA A 175 24.56 -7.04 -8.39
C ALA A 175 25.28 -6.39 -7.20
N ARG A 176 25.38 -5.05 -7.13
CA ARG A 176 25.96 -4.38 -5.95
C ARG A 176 25.05 -4.50 -4.74
N THR A 177 23.74 -4.34 -4.94
CA THR A 177 22.72 -4.52 -3.91
C THR A 177 22.76 -5.93 -3.36
N ALA A 178 22.81 -6.93 -4.24
CA ALA A 178 22.91 -8.34 -3.86
C ALA A 178 24.21 -8.68 -3.10
N ARG A 179 25.34 -8.05 -3.45
CA ARG A 179 26.61 -8.22 -2.71
C ARG A 179 26.57 -7.57 -1.34
N ALA A 180 25.94 -6.40 -1.21
CA ALA A 180 25.75 -5.75 0.09
C ALA A 180 24.87 -6.58 1.03
N ALA A 181 23.97 -7.39 0.50
CA ALA A 181 23.13 -8.31 1.27
C ALA A 181 23.87 -9.52 1.86
N ARG A 182 25.10 -9.81 1.40
CA ARG A 182 25.90 -10.96 1.85
C ARG A 182 26.87 -10.64 2.99
N GLN A 183 27.03 -9.36 3.33
CA GLN A 183 27.92 -8.87 4.38
C GLN A 183 27.14 -8.70 5.68
#